data_AF-A0A848YUN9-F1
#
_entry.id   AF-A0A848YUN9-F1
#
_cell.length_a   1.000
_cell.length_b   1.000
_cell.length_c   1.000
_cell.angle_alpha   90.00
_cell.angle_beta   90.00
_cell.angle_gamma   90.00
#
_symmetry.space_group_name_H-M   'P 1'
#
loop_
_entity.id
_entity.type
_entity.pdbx_description
1 polymer ?
#
loop_
_entity_poly.entity_id
_entity_poly.type
_entity_poly.pdbx_seq_one_letter_code
_entity_poly.pdbx_strand_id
1 'polypeptide(L)'
;MSTTTIDRYRFETGIYRPPSEGGSASLLLRYTRNCPWNHCTFCSMYKTEKFQLRPVADIKSDIDAMAAVVDDLKAISMDIGQNGTITRDAAVSLIGKVPALNYHEGFAMLFHWLLSGARNAFLQDANSLIMKTGDLVDALHYLRSTFPSINRVTTYARSRTLVQKSPEELTAIRKAGLDRLHLGLETGDNELLKKIKKGVTAKGHIKGGKKAMVAGFQVSEYWMPGLGGREMTGVHAAHTARVLNEINPDYIRSRPFRTIPGTPLHAQVNRGEVQMLRPHEQLLELKNMIGALDVTSRVCFDHAMNNWRHPRSGLLFTHDYEGYKFPEEKQKVLELIEAGLNAGNPVSGAG
;
A
#
# COMPACT_ATOMS: atom_id res chain seq x y z
N MET A 1 -34.60 9.25 20.74
CA MET A 1 -33.57 8.20 20.54
C MET A 1 -32.23 8.83 20.88
N SER A 2 -31.63 8.42 21.99
CA SER A 2 -30.52 9.16 22.60
C SER A 2 -29.30 9.20 21.67
N THR A 3 -28.80 10.39 21.41
CA THR A 3 -27.52 10.67 20.74
C THR A 3 -26.33 9.99 21.42
N THR A 4 -26.49 9.47 22.63
CA THR A 4 -25.41 8.91 23.48
C THR A 4 -24.90 7.52 23.07
N THR A 5 -25.65 6.70 22.31
CA THR A 5 -25.24 5.30 22.08
C THR A 5 -24.23 5.13 20.94
N ILE A 6 -24.28 5.99 19.91
CA ILE A 6 -23.34 5.90 18.78
C ILE A 6 -21.95 6.42 19.13
N ASP A 7 -21.85 7.33 20.10
CA ASP A 7 -20.57 7.89 20.55
C ASP A 7 -19.63 6.80 21.08
N ARG A 8 -20.17 5.71 21.65
CA ARG A 8 -19.40 4.53 22.10
C ARG A 8 -18.72 3.79 20.93
N TYR A 9 -19.30 3.84 19.73
CA TYR A 9 -18.79 3.14 18.55
C TYR A 9 -18.16 4.09 17.54
N ARG A 10 -17.87 5.33 17.95
CA ARG A 10 -17.32 6.34 17.05
C ARG A 10 -15.82 6.13 16.88
N PHE A 11 -15.43 5.77 15.66
CA PHE A 11 -14.03 5.71 15.24
C PHE A 11 -13.87 6.17 13.79
N GLU A 12 -12.73 6.77 13.47
CA GLU A 12 -12.46 7.22 12.09
C GLU A 12 -11.73 6.17 11.26
N THR A 13 -12.08 6.10 9.97
CA THR A 13 -11.36 5.33 8.95
C THR A 13 -11.01 6.22 7.77
N GLY A 14 -9.92 5.87 7.08
CA GLY A 14 -9.43 6.58 5.90
C GLY A 14 -9.81 5.85 4.61
N ILE A 15 -9.51 6.48 3.48
CA ILE A 15 -9.88 5.97 2.15
C ILE A 15 -8.77 5.10 1.56
N TYR A 16 -7.52 5.55 1.63
CA TYR A 16 -6.43 4.95 0.88
C TYR A 16 -5.74 3.80 1.62
N ARG A 17 -5.56 2.69 0.91
CA ARG A 17 -4.84 1.47 1.32
C ARG A 17 -4.35 0.70 0.09
N PRO A 18 -3.32 -0.15 0.20
CA PRO A 18 -2.87 -0.93 -0.96
C PRO A 18 -3.80 -2.11 -1.24
N PRO A 19 -3.84 -2.62 -2.48
CA PRO A 19 -4.66 -3.79 -2.84
C PRO A 19 -4.43 -4.98 -1.92
N SER A 20 -3.18 -5.26 -1.55
CA SER A 20 -2.81 -6.35 -0.63
C SER A 20 -3.50 -6.25 0.74
N GLU A 21 -3.76 -5.05 1.25
CA GLU A 21 -4.42 -4.86 2.54
C GLU A 21 -5.95 -4.91 2.41
N GLY A 22 -6.49 -4.61 1.23
CA GLY A 22 -7.89 -4.84 0.89
C GLY A 22 -8.22 -6.32 0.74
N GLY A 23 -7.39 -7.07 0.01
CA GLY A 23 -7.56 -8.51 -0.17
C GLY A 23 -7.28 -9.35 1.09
N SER A 24 -6.39 -8.88 1.97
CA SER A 24 -6.11 -9.53 3.26
C SER A 24 -7.06 -9.10 4.40
N ALA A 25 -8.08 -8.29 4.06
CA ALA A 25 -9.08 -7.77 4.97
C ALA A 25 -8.46 -7.20 6.27
N SER A 26 -7.71 -6.11 6.17
CA SER A 26 -7.03 -5.50 7.32
C SER A 26 -7.95 -4.58 8.13
N LEU A 27 -7.76 -4.56 9.45
CA LEU A 27 -8.30 -3.51 10.32
C LEU A 27 -7.64 -2.18 9.93
N LEU A 28 -8.45 -1.18 9.62
CA LEU A 28 -7.97 0.10 9.14
C LEU A 28 -7.96 1.12 10.29
N LEU A 29 -6.79 1.68 10.57
CA LEU A 29 -6.61 2.66 11.65
C LEU A 29 -5.89 3.90 11.12
N ARG A 30 -6.39 5.08 11.46
CA ARG A 30 -5.70 6.34 11.11
C ARG A 30 -4.81 6.77 12.27
N TYR A 31 -3.50 6.67 12.13
CA TYR A 31 -2.55 7.21 13.13
C TYR A 31 -2.13 8.65 12.77
N THR A 32 -2.18 8.95 11.49
CA THR A 32 -2.04 10.29 10.94
C THR A 32 -3.21 10.51 9.98
N ARG A 33 -3.42 11.76 9.57
CA ARG A 33 -4.35 12.06 8.48
C ARG A 33 -3.57 12.58 7.28
N ASN A 34 -3.87 12.01 6.12
CA ASN A 34 -3.45 12.51 4.81
C ASN A 34 -1.93 12.39 4.54
N CYS A 35 -1.35 13.32 3.77
CA CYS A 35 0.05 13.22 3.34
C CYS A 35 0.87 14.46 3.75
N PRO A 36 1.97 14.29 4.52
CA PRO A 36 2.82 15.41 4.93
C PRO A 36 3.65 16.01 3.78
N TRP A 37 3.71 15.32 2.64
CA TRP A 37 4.41 15.81 1.46
C TRP A 37 3.49 16.52 0.48
N ASN A 38 2.42 15.83 0.06
CA ASN A 38 1.39 16.29 -0.87
C ASN A 38 1.83 17.03 -2.16
N HIS A 39 3.11 17.00 -2.55
CA HIS A 39 3.64 17.74 -3.69
C HIS A 39 3.90 16.91 -4.96
N CYS A 40 3.79 15.58 -4.89
CA CYS A 40 4.00 14.72 -6.07
C CYS A 40 3.08 15.15 -7.23
N THR A 41 3.64 15.27 -8.43
CA THR A 41 2.92 15.82 -9.61
C THR A 41 1.94 14.84 -10.25
N PHE A 42 2.06 13.54 -9.93
CA PHE A 42 1.23 12.46 -10.48
C PHE A 42 0.11 12.00 -9.53
N CYS A 43 0.18 12.38 -8.25
CA CYS A 43 -0.72 11.88 -7.21
C CYS A 43 -1.86 12.85 -6.98
N SER A 44 -3.10 12.36 -6.97
CA SER A 44 -4.32 13.16 -6.71
C SER A 44 -4.86 13.03 -5.28
N MET A 45 -4.35 12.08 -4.48
CA MET A 45 -5.04 11.53 -3.30
C MET A 45 -5.49 12.57 -2.25
N TYR A 46 -4.58 13.44 -1.82
CA TYR A 46 -4.81 14.32 -0.65
C TYR A 46 -4.73 15.80 -1.02
N LYS A 47 -4.91 16.18 -2.28
CA LYS A 47 -4.59 17.54 -2.77
C LYS A 47 -5.42 18.65 -2.12
N THR A 48 -6.61 18.33 -1.64
CA THR A 48 -7.51 19.23 -0.91
C THR A 48 -7.36 19.14 0.60
N GLU A 49 -6.57 18.19 1.09
CA GLU A 49 -6.52 17.81 2.50
C GLU A 49 -5.24 18.29 3.18
N LYS A 50 -5.37 18.74 4.43
CA LYS A 50 -4.21 19.11 5.26
C LYS A 50 -3.70 17.89 6.02
N PHE A 51 -2.38 17.75 6.10
CA PHE A 51 -1.75 16.74 6.94
C PHE A 51 -1.99 17.03 8.42
N GLN A 52 -2.25 15.99 9.21
CA GLN A 52 -2.39 16.09 10.67
C GLN A 52 -1.74 14.90 11.36
N LEU A 53 -1.04 15.19 12.46
CA LEU A 53 -0.72 14.18 13.47
C LEU A 53 -1.93 14.03 14.38
N ARG A 54 -2.32 12.79 14.70
CA ARG A 54 -3.38 12.55 15.67
C ARG A 54 -2.81 12.40 17.08
N PRO A 55 -3.47 12.96 18.11
CA PRO A 55 -3.16 12.66 19.50
C PRO A 55 -3.26 11.15 19.76
N VAL A 56 -2.35 10.62 20.57
CA VAL A 56 -2.37 9.19 20.95
C VAL A 56 -3.68 8.83 21.65
N ALA A 57 -4.24 9.73 22.47
CA ALA A 57 -5.53 9.53 23.12
C ALA A 57 -6.65 9.28 22.11
N ASP A 58 -6.72 10.05 21.02
CA ASP A 58 -7.73 9.86 19.97
C ASP A 58 -7.55 8.52 19.24
N ILE A 59 -6.30 8.11 18.98
CA ILE A 59 -6.00 6.81 18.36
C ILE A 59 -6.45 5.67 19.27
N LYS A 60 -6.18 5.76 20.58
CA LYS A 60 -6.61 4.77 21.57
C LYS A 60 -8.13 4.72 21.69
N SER A 61 -8.78 5.88 21.70
CA SER A 61 -10.24 5.98 21.72
C SER A 61 -10.90 5.29 20.52
N ASP A 62 -10.32 5.40 19.32
CA ASP A 62 -10.82 4.66 18.15
C ASP A 62 -10.66 3.15 18.33
N ILE A 63 -9.52 2.70 18.86
CA ILE A 63 -9.25 1.28 19.15
C ILE A 63 -10.25 0.74 20.18
N ASP A 64 -10.57 1.53 21.21
CA ASP A 64 -11.56 1.18 22.24
C ASP A 64 -12.97 1.11 21.67
N ALA A 65 -13.35 2.06 20.81
CA ALA A 65 -14.64 2.04 20.13
C ALA A 65 -14.79 0.80 19.23
N MET A 66 -13.73 0.43 18.51
CA MET A 66 -13.70 -0.82 17.75
C MET A 66 -13.84 -2.04 18.67
N ALA A 67 -13.12 -2.08 19.78
CA ALA A 67 -13.18 -3.19 20.75
C ALA A 67 -14.58 -3.34 21.35
N ALA A 68 -15.23 -2.22 21.70
CA ALA A 68 -16.61 -2.20 22.19
C ALA A 68 -17.60 -2.80 21.19
N VAL A 69 -17.43 -2.54 19.89
CA VAL A 69 -18.24 -3.20 18.84
C VAL A 69 -18.00 -4.70 18.84
N VAL A 70 -16.74 -5.15 18.96
CA VAL A 70 -16.41 -6.59 19.01
C VAL A 70 -17.06 -7.27 20.20
N ASP A 71 -16.97 -6.66 21.39
CA ASP A 71 -17.51 -7.21 22.62
C ASP A 71 -19.04 -7.32 22.56
N ASP A 72 -19.71 -6.28 22.07
CA ASP A 72 -21.17 -6.30 21.96
C ASP A 72 -21.65 -7.27 20.87
N LEU A 73 -20.90 -7.46 19.76
CA LEU A 73 -21.19 -8.53 18.77
C LEU A 73 -21.06 -9.92 19.39
N LYS A 74 -20.03 -10.16 20.21
CA LYS A 74 -19.85 -11.45 20.90
C LYS A 74 -20.94 -11.70 21.94
N ALA A 75 -21.31 -10.68 22.71
CA ALA A 75 -22.38 -10.77 23.70
C ALA A 75 -23.72 -11.11 23.02
N ILE A 76 -24.06 -10.41 21.93
CA ILE A 76 -25.26 -10.73 21.14
C ILE A 76 -25.20 -12.15 20.58
N SER A 77 -24.05 -12.57 20.07
CA SER A 77 -23.86 -13.94 19.58
C SER A 77 -24.10 -14.99 20.68
N MET A 78 -23.71 -14.72 21.93
CA MET A 78 -24.06 -15.56 23.07
C MET A 78 -25.58 -15.58 23.31
N ASP A 79 -26.23 -14.41 23.32
CA ASP A 79 -27.67 -14.28 23.55
C ASP A 79 -28.53 -15.05 22.52
N ILE A 80 -28.08 -15.10 21.26
CA ILE A 80 -28.78 -15.80 20.17
C ILE A 80 -28.32 -17.26 19.99
N GLY A 81 -27.54 -17.80 20.94
CA GLY A 81 -27.15 -19.22 20.95
C GLY A 81 -26.05 -19.60 19.95
N GLN A 82 -25.24 -18.64 19.49
CA GLN A 82 -24.16 -18.83 18.51
C GLN A 82 -22.76 -18.85 19.16
N ASN A 83 -22.71 -19.00 20.49
CA ASN A 83 -21.52 -19.26 21.30
C ASN A 83 -20.38 -18.25 21.10
N GLY A 84 -20.72 -16.96 20.92
CA GLY A 84 -19.75 -15.88 20.74
C GLY A 84 -19.11 -15.82 19.34
N THR A 85 -19.54 -16.67 18.41
CA THR A 85 -19.10 -16.63 17.01
C THR A 85 -19.62 -15.37 16.34
N ILE A 86 -18.76 -14.61 15.65
CA ILE A 86 -19.19 -13.41 14.91
C ILE A 86 -19.93 -13.86 13.65
N THR A 87 -21.22 -13.54 13.55
CA THR A 87 -22.09 -13.92 12.44
C THR A 87 -22.85 -12.72 11.87
N ARG A 88 -23.51 -12.92 10.73
CA ARG A 88 -24.43 -11.94 10.15
C ARG A 88 -25.60 -11.63 11.08
N ASP A 89 -26.14 -12.64 11.77
CA ASP A 89 -27.30 -12.47 12.65
C ASP A 89 -26.94 -11.57 13.84
N ALA A 90 -25.77 -11.79 14.45
CA ALA A 90 -25.28 -10.93 15.52
C ALA A 90 -25.09 -9.47 15.05
N ALA A 91 -24.58 -9.26 13.84
CA ALA A 91 -24.45 -7.92 13.26
C ALA A 91 -25.81 -7.27 12.98
N VAL A 92 -26.77 -8.00 12.41
CA VAL A 92 -28.14 -7.50 12.17
C VAL A 92 -28.83 -7.14 13.48
N SER A 93 -28.68 -7.96 14.52
CA SER A 93 -29.21 -7.66 15.85
C SER A 93 -28.55 -6.42 16.48
N LEU A 94 -27.23 -6.24 16.32
CA LEU A 94 -26.53 -5.05 16.82
C LEU A 94 -27.00 -3.79 16.09
N ILE A 95 -27.13 -3.85 14.76
CA ILE A 95 -27.69 -2.75 13.96
C ILE A 95 -29.14 -2.45 14.36
N GLY A 96 -29.95 -3.47 14.66
CA GLY A 96 -31.31 -3.29 15.18
C GLY A 96 -31.34 -2.51 16.50
N LYS A 97 -30.37 -2.74 17.38
CA LYS A 97 -30.18 -2.00 18.64
C LYS A 97 -29.59 -0.59 18.42
N VAL A 98 -28.70 -0.43 17.45
CA VAL A 98 -28.01 0.83 17.13
C VAL A 98 -28.09 1.11 15.61
N PRO A 99 -29.22 1.64 15.11
CA PRO A 99 -29.46 1.80 13.66
C PRO A 99 -28.44 2.67 12.94
N ALA A 100 -27.79 3.60 13.65
CA ALA A 100 -26.75 4.47 13.11
C ALA A 100 -25.53 3.71 12.57
N LEU A 101 -25.30 2.45 13.01
CA LEU A 101 -24.23 1.60 12.48
C LEU A 101 -24.39 1.29 10.98
N ASN A 102 -25.61 1.36 10.41
CA ASN A 102 -25.83 1.22 8.97
C ASN A 102 -25.09 2.28 8.14
N TYR A 103 -24.84 3.44 8.73
CA TYR A 103 -24.19 4.57 8.07
C TYR A 103 -22.78 4.84 8.62
N HIS A 104 -22.29 4.00 9.53
CA HIS A 104 -20.97 4.17 10.12
C HIS A 104 -19.88 3.80 9.11
N GLU A 105 -19.01 4.76 8.79
CA GLU A 105 -17.98 4.65 7.74
C GLU A 105 -17.02 3.47 7.95
N GLY A 106 -16.84 3.04 9.20
CA GLY A 106 -15.91 1.97 9.57
C GLY A 106 -16.54 0.64 9.99
N PHE A 107 -17.86 0.56 10.22
CA PHE A 107 -18.46 -0.65 10.83
C PHE A 107 -18.36 -1.87 9.90
N ALA A 108 -18.70 -1.71 8.62
CA ALA A 108 -18.61 -2.78 7.63
C ALA A 108 -17.16 -3.29 7.47
N MET A 109 -16.17 -2.40 7.53
CA MET A 109 -14.75 -2.76 7.50
C MET A 109 -14.37 -3.63 8.70
N LEU A 110 -14.74 -3.18 9.91
CA LEU A 110 -14.44 -3.91 11.15
C LEU A 110 -15.10 -5.30 11.14
N PHE A 111 -16.37 -5.37 10.74
CA PHE A 111 -17.11 -6.63 10.65
C PHE A 111 -16.46 -7.60 9.65
N HIS A 112 -16.07 -7.13 8.46
CA HIS A 112 -15.39 -7.98 7.47
C HIS A 112 -14.00 -8.43 7.94
N TRP A 113 -13.25 -7.58 8.65
CA TRP A 113 -11.99 -7.96 9.28
C TRP A 113 -12.17 -9.09 10.30
N LEU A 114 -13.21 -9.02 11.13
CA LEU A 114 -13.55 -10.09 12.09
C LEU A 114 -13.86 -11.41 11.37
N LEU A 115 -14.72 -11.38 10.34
CA LEU A 115 -15.05 -12.57 9.54
C LEU A 115 -13.83 -13.18 8.83
N SER A 116 -12.82 -12.37 8.56
CA SER A 116 -11.57 -12.78 7.91
C SER A 116 -10.52 -13.30 8.89
N GLY A 117 -10.88 -13.49 10.17
CA GLY A 117 -10.02 -14.04 11.21
C GLY A 117 -9.20 -13.01 11.99
N ALA A 118 -9.43 -11.71 11.78
CA ALA A 118 -8.91 -10.62 12.60
C ALA A 118 -7.37 -10.60 12.77
N ARG A 119 -6.62 -10.90 11.70
CA ARG A 119 -5.15 -11.10 11.76
C ARG A 119 -4.31 -9.91 11.31
N ASN A 120 -4.82 -9.07 10.42
CA ASN A 120 -4.04 -7.99 9.80
C ASN A 120 -4.56 -6.62 10.24
N ALA A 121 -3.67 -5.65 10.42
CA ALA A 121 -4.02 -4.25 10.58
C ALA A 121 -3.14 -3.37 9.70
N PHE A 122 -3.72 -2.29 9.18
CA PHE A 122 -3.05 -1.33 8.33
C PHE A 122 -3.23 0.07 8.90
N LEU A 123 -2.10 0.70 9.26
CA LEU A 123 -2.04 2.09 9.65
C LEU A 123 -2.13 2.95 8.39
N GLN A 124 -3.31 3.51 8.18
CA GLN A 124 -3.71 4.26 7.01
C GLN A 124 -2.96 5.58 6.86
N ASP A 125 -3.22 6.20 5.71
CA ASP A 125 -2.61 7.43 5.25
C ASP A 125 -1.13 7.31 4.92
N ALA A 126 -0.52 8.41 4.49
CA ALA A 126 0.65 8.32 3.62
C ALA A 126 1.98 8.00 4.34
N ASN A 127 2.08 8.27 5.65
CA ASN A 127 3.38 8.26 6.33
C ASN A 127 3.27 8.24 7.87
N SER A 128 2.68 7.21 8.47
CA SER A 128 2.50 7.14 9.93
C SER A 128 3.83 7.13 10.70
N LEU A 129 4.94 6.72 10.07
CA LEU A 129 6.29 6.84 10.65
C LEU A 129 6.72 8.29 10.94
N ILE A 130 6.03 9.32 10.48
CA ILE A 130 6.40 10.70 10.81
C ILE A 130 6.09 11.09 12.26
N MET A 131 5.27 10.30 12.96
CA MET A 131 5.00 10.50 14.38
C MET A 131 6.27 10.45 15.22
N LYS A 132 6.22 11.08 16.40
CA LYS A 132 7.23 10.90 17.43
C LYS A 132 7.30 9.41 17.78
N THR A 133 8.52 8.92 17.96
CA THR A 133 8.76 7.48 18.14
C THR A 133 8.06 6.92 19.37
N GLY A 134 8.08 7.65 20.50
CA GLY A 134 7.36 7.25 21.71
C GLY A 134 5.85 7.13 21.50
N ASP A 135 5.23 8.13 20.86
CA ASP A 135 3.79 8.15 20.57
C ASP A 135 3.37 6.98 19.67
N LEU A 136 4.15 6.68 18.62
CA LEU A 136 3.88 5.57 17.72
C LEU A 136 4.03 4.22 18.42
N VAL A 137 5.07 4.06 19.25
CA VAL A 137 5.30 2.84 20.04
C VAL A 137 4.17 2.60 21.03
N ASP A 138 3.73 3.64 21.76
CA ASP A 138 2.62 3.55 22.70
C ASP A 138 1.32 3.12 22.01
N ALA A 139 0.98 3.75 20.88
CA ALA A 139 -0.20 3.39 20.11
C ALA A 139 -0.14 1.96 19.56
N LEU A 140 1.03 1.51 19.07
CA LEU A 140 1.23 0.14 18.57
C LEU A 140 1.08 -0.91 19.67
N HIS A 141 1.67 -0.68 20.85
CA HIS A 141 1.48 -1.57 22.00
C HIS A 141 0.00 -1.66 22.38
N TYR A 142 -0.69 -0.52 22.43
CA TYR A 142 -2.12 -0.49 22.74
C TYR A 142 -2.94 -1.29 21.72
N LEU A 143 -2.68 -1.12 20.42
CA LEU A 143 -3.33 -1.89 19.38
C LEU A 143 -3.12 -3.40 19.56
N ARG A 144 -1.88 -3.82 19.84
CA ARG A 144 -1.53 -5.24 20.02
C ARG A 144 -2.12 -5.83 21.30
N SER A 145 -2.20 -5.06 22.38
CA SER A 145 -2.82 -5.53 23.62
C SER A 145 -4.34 -5.66 23.49
N THR A 146 -4.99 -4.74 22.79
CA THR A 146 -6.45 -4.77 22.60
C THR A 146 -6.86 -5.85 21.61
N PHE A 147 -6.08 -6.07 20.55
CA PHE A 147 -6.35 -7.09 19.55
C PHE A 147 -5.18 -8.06 19.39
N PRO A 148 -4.99 -9.00 20.34
CA PRO A 148 -3.86 -9.93 20.33
C PRO A 148 -3.90 -10.94 19.18
N SER A 149 -5.03 -11.04 18.47
CA SER A 149 -5.14 -11.86 17.24
C SER A 149 -4.36 -11.27 16.06
N ILE A 150 -4.05 -9.97 16.08
CA ILE A 150 -3.28 -9.31 15.04
C ILE A 150 -1.87 -9.91 15.05
N ASN A 151 -1.45 -10.45 13.91
CA ASN A 151 -0.10 -10.95 13.70
C ASN A 151 0.74 -10.01 12.82
N ARG A 152 0.09 -9.19 11.97
CA ARG A 152 0.76 -8.28 11.05
C ARG A 152 0.17 -6.88 11.10
N VAL A 153 1.03 -5.88 11.37
CA VAL A 153 0.72 -4.45 11.23
C VAL A 153 1.55 -3.86 10.11
N THR A 154 0.90 -3.14 9.20
CA THR A 154 1.50 -2.58 7.99
C THR A 154 1.22 -1.09 7.88
N THR A 155 2.06 -0.33 7.18
CA THR A 155 1.79 1.09 6.89
C THR A 155 2.45 1.58 5.61
N TYR A 156 1.92 2.65 5.02
CA TYR A 156 2.70 3.43 4.07
C TYR A 156 3.76 4.26 4.78
N ALA A 157 4.91 4.41 4.13
CA ALA A 157 5.98 5.25 4.63
C ALA A 157 6.75 5.94 3.51
N ARG A 158 7.46 7.01 3.87
CA ARG A 158 8.38 7.70 2.96
C ARG A 158 9.82 7.39 3.31
N SER A 159 10.63 7.11 2.30
CA SER A 159 12.08 6.89 2.48
C SER A 159 12.77 8.08 3.13
N ARG A 160 12.31 9.32 2.90
CA ARG A 160 12.82 10.52 3.61
C ARG A 160 12.65 10.42 5.13
N THR A 161 11.50 9.95 5.61
CA THR A 161 11.22 9.75 7.05
C THR A 161 12.16 8.70 7.62
N LEU A 162 12.35 7.58 6.90
CA LEU A 162 13.27 6.52 7.31
C LEU A 162 14.72 7.00 7.39
N VAL A 163 15.14 7.88 6.49
CA VAL A 163 16.47 8.48 6.54
C VAL A 163 16.66 9.33 7.80
N GLN A 164 15.62 10.03 8.24
CA GLN A 164 15.66 10.96 9.38
C GLN A 164 15.64 10.28 10.74
N LYS A 165 14.91 9.18 10.92
CA LYS A 165 14.87 8.44 12.21
C LYS A 165 16.19 7.75 12.52
N SER A 166 16.62 7.64 13.77
CA SER A 166 17.81 6.85 14.11
C SER A 166 17.57 5.34 13.92
N PRO A 167 18.61 4.50 13.80
CA PRO A 167 18.46 3.04 13.82
C PRO A 167 17.72 2.54 15.05
N GLU A 168 18.00 3.10 16.23
CA GLU A 168 17.39 2.72 17.51
C GLU A 168 15.89 3.03 17.52
N GLU A 169 15.49 4.19 16.98
CA GLU A 169 14.08 4.54 16.81
C GLU A 169 13.35 3.55 15.90
N LEU A 170 13.96 3.18 14.78
CA LEU A 170 13.38 2.22 13.83
C LEU A 170 13.26 0.83 14.46
N THR A 171 14.27 0.37 15.20
CA THR A 171 14.22 -0.89 15.94
C THR A 171 13.16 -0.87 17.03
N ALA A 172 13.00 0.24 17.75
CA ALA A 172 11.95 0.38 18.77
C ALA A 172 10.55 0.27 18.15
N ILE A 173 10.31 0.95 17.02
CA ILE A 173 9.04 0.86 16.29
C ILE A 173 8.78 -0.57 15.78
N ARG A 174 9.81 -1.23 15.24
CA ARG A 174 9.70 -2.63 14.78
C ARG A 174 9.30 -3.56 15.92
N LYS A 175 9.98 -3.44 17.07
CA LYS A 175 9.73 -4.24 18.28
C LYS A 175 8.36 -3.98 18.89
N ALA A 176 7.84 -2.76 18.78
CA ALA A 176 6.49 -2.42 19.23
C ALA A 176 5.37 -3.07 18.40
N GLY A 177 5.74 -3.69 17.26
CA GLY A 177 4.82 -4.51 16.48
C GLY A 177 4.40 -3.89 15.16
N LEU A 178 5.15 -2.94 14.58
CA LEU A 178 5.00 -2.58 13.17
C LEU A 178 5.86 -3.50 12.31
N ASP A 179 5.26 -4.29 11.43
CA ASP A 179 5.98 -5.38 10.74
C ASP A 179 6.42 -5.04 9.32
N ARG A 180 5.56 -4.37 8.53
CA ARG A 180 5.80 -4.13 7.11
C ARG A 180 5.64 -2.66 6.72
N LEU A 181 6.55 -2.19 5.88
CA LEU A 181 6.52 -0.85 5.29
C LEU A 181 6.27 -0.93 3.78
N HIS A 182 5.26 -0.20 3.32
CA HIS A 182 5.02 0.06 1.91
C HIS A 182 5.64 1.41 1.53
N LEU A 183 6.68 1.37 0.70
CA LEU A 183 7.46 2.52 0.29
C LEU A 183 7.18 2.84 -1.17
N GLY A 184 6.85 4.09 -1.46
CA GLY A 184 6.73 4.57 -2.84
C GLY A 184 8.11 4.98 -3.37
N LEU A 185 8.81 4.11 -4.08
CA LEU A 185 10.01 4.43 -4.84
C LEU A 185 9.65 5.25 -6.09
N GLU A 186 8.62 4.81 -6.81
CA GLU A 186 8.12 5.27 -8.11
C GLU A 186 9.13 5.13 -9.26
N THR A 187 10.36 5.61 -9.05
CA THR A 187 11.49 5.55 -9.97
C THR A 187 12.82 5.65 -9.20
N GLY A 188 13.86 5.01 -9.71
CA GLY A 188 15.24 5.16 -9.21
C GLY A 188 16.02 6.30 -9.88
N ASP A 189 15.44 7.02 -10.84
CA ASP A 189 16.11 8.09 -11.57
C ASP A 189 15.98 9.46 -10.87
N ASN A 190 17.11 10.15 -10.63
CA ASN A 190 17.11 11.42 -9.91
C ASN A 190 16.44 12.56 -10.67
N GLU A 191 16.58 12.61 -12.00
CA GLU A 191 15.94 13.67 -12.80
C GLU A 191 14.43 13.48 -12.83
N LEU A 192 13.95 12.24 -12.97
CA LEU A 192 12.53 11.93 -12.90
C LEU A 192 11.98 12.17 -11.49
N LEU A 193 12.71 11.81 -10.42
CA LEU A 193 12.32 12.14 -9.03
C LEU A 193 12.13 13.64 -8.81
N LYS A 194 12.99 14.47 -9.41
CA LYS A 194 12.86 15.95 -9.40
C LYS A 194 11.64 16.39 -10.20
N LYS A 195 11.49 15.93 -11.46
CA LYS A 195 10.33 16.25 -12.33
C LYS A 195 9.01 15.94 -11.64
N ILE A 196 8.91 14.78 -10.97
CA ILE A 196 7.67 14.37 -10.27
C ILE A 196 7.51 14.96 -8.87
N LYS A 197 8.46 15.79 -8.41
CA LYS A 197 8.52 16.35 -7.06
C LYS A 197 8.37 15.28 -5.98
N LYS A 198 9.12 14.18 -6.06
CA LYS A 198 9.04 13.10 -5.07
C LYS A 198 9.64 13.47 -3.71
N GLY A 199 10.53 14.47 -3.67
CA GLY A 199 11.10 15.03 -2.43
C GLY A 199 12.16 14.17 -1.76
N VAL A 200 12.75 13.23 -2.49
CA VAL A 200 13.83 12.33 -2.08
C VAL A 200 14.65 11.94 -3.32
N THR A 201 15.93 11.61 -3.13
CA THR A 201 16.85 11.17 -4.20
C THR A 201 16.97 9.65 -4.21
N ALA A 202 17.55 9.09 -5.27
CA ALA A 202 17.88 7.67 -5.35
C ALA A 202 18.73 7.20 -4.16
N LYS A 203 19.76 7.99 -3.77
CA LYS A 203 20.57 7.73 -2.57
C LYS A 203 19.73 7.73 -1.28
N GLY A 204 18.75 8.62 -1.19
CA GLY A 204 17.81 8.68 -0.09
C GLY A 204 16.88 7.45 -0.03
N HIS A 205 16.40 6.96 -1.17
CA HIS A 205 15.66 5.70 -1.26
C HIS A 205 16.52 4.53 -0.77
N ILE A 206 17.74 4.38 -1.30
CA ILE A 206 18.66 3.31 -0.91
C ILE A 206 18.94 3.33 0.60
N LYS A 207 19.31 4.51 1.14
CA LYS A 207 19.58 4.67 2.57
C LYS A 207 18.35 4.35 3.42
N GLY A 208 17.17 4.83 3.04
CA GLY A 208 15.93 4.59 3.77
C GLY A 208 15.52 3.11 3.76
N GLY A 209 15.52 2.49 2.58
CA GLY A 209 15.20 1.07 2.41
C GLY A 209 16.14 0.16 3.19
N LYS A 210 17.46 0.35 3.07
CA LYS A 210 18.45 -0.42 3.84
C LYS A 210 18.27 -0.28 5.35
N LYS A 211 18.01 0.94 5.84
CA LYS A 211 17.76 1.16 7.28
C LYS A 211 16.51 0.43 7.77
N ALA A 212 15.44 0.41 6.97
CA ALA A 212 14.24 -0.34 7.31
C ALA A 212 14.52 -1.86 7.35
N MET A 213 15.22 -2.40 6.35
CA MET A 213 15.62 -3.82 6.31
C MET A 213 16.48 -4.19 7.54
N VAL A 214 17.50 -3.39 7.85
CA VAL A 214 18.39 -3.63 9.02
C VAL A 214 17.62 -3.57 10.34
N ALA A 215 16.63 -2.69 10.46
CA ALA A 215 15.78 -2.62 11.65
C ALA A 215 14.83 -3.83 11.79
N GLY A 216 14.72 -4.68 10.76
CA GLY A 216 13.93 -5.90 10.75
C GLY A 216 12.51 -5.75 10.20
N PHE A 217 12.20 -4.64 9.53
CA PHE A 217 10.92 -4.50 8.83
C PHE A 217 10.92 -5.32 7.55
N GLN A 218 9.76 -5.85 7.20
CA GLN A 218 9.51 -6.30 5.83
C GLN A 218 9.30 -5.08 4.93
N VAL A 219 10.10 -4.94 3.88
CA VAL A 219 10.06 -3.77 2.99
C VAL A 219 9.42 -4.11 1.65
N SER A 220 8.43 -3.30 1.27
CA SER A 220 7.76 -3.43 -0.02
C SER A 220 7.89 -2.12 -0.80
N GLU A 221 8.73 -2.11 -1.83
CA GLU A 221 8.97 -0.95 -2.70
C GLU A 221 8.04 -0.95 -3.91
N TYR A 222 7.43 0.19 -4.20
CA TYR A 222 6.52 0.37 -5.34
C TYR A 222 7.22 1.18 -6.41
N TRP A 223 7.16 0.72 -7.66
CA TRP A 223 7.68 1.45 -8.80
C TRP A 223 6.62 1.55 -9.91
N MET A 224 6.76 2.54 -10.78
CA MET A 224 5.73 2.92 -11.73
C MET A 224 6.22 2.82 -13.19
N PRO A 225 5.98 1.69 -13.87
CA PRO A 225 6.24 1.59 -15.31
C PRO A 225 5.55 2.69 -16.10
N GLY A 226 6.32 3.38 -16.92
CA GLY A 226 5.94 4.45 -17.84
C GLY A 226 5.76 5.83 -17.22
N LEU A 227 6.16 6.02 -15.95
CA LEU A 227 6.13 7.31 -15.28
C LEU A 227 6.97 8.37 -15.99
N GLY A 228 8.10 7.97 -16.59
CA GLY A 228 9.02 8.86 -17.30
C GLY A 228 8.57 9.28 -18.70
N GLY A 229 7.46 8.75 -19.20
CA GLY A 229 7.08 8.88 -20.60
C GLY A 229 8.09 8.22 -21.55
N ARG A 230 7.88 8.39 -22.86
CA ARG A 230 8.72 7.79 -23.91
C ARG A 230 10.18 8.27 -23.84
N GLU A 231 10.40 9.52 -23.45
CA GLU A 231 11.73 10.15 -23.39
C GLU A 231 12.66 9.44 -22.39
N MET A 232 12.14 9.02 -21.23
CA MET A 232 12.97 8.55 -20.12
C MET A 232 12.93 7.03 -19.89
N THR A 233 12.28 6.26 -20.76
CA THR A 233 12.02 4.81 -20.55
C THR A 233 13.28 4.00 -20.24
N GLY A 234 14.36 4.20 -21.02
CA GLY A 234 15.61 3.45 -20.83
C GLY A 234 16.28 3.76 -19.49
N VAL A 235 16.46 5.05 -19.18
CA VAL A 235 17.10 5.48 -17.92
C VAL A 235 16.24 5.17 -16.70
N HIS A 236 14.91 5.27 -16.80
CA HIS A 236 13.98 4.93 -15.74
C HIS A 236 14.11 3.45 -15.36
N ALA A 237 14.05 2.54 -16.35
CA ALA A 237 14.21 1.11 -16.12
C ALA A 237 15.56 0.78 -15.47
N ALA A 238 16.68 1.25 -16.06
CA ALA A 238 18.02 0.95 -15.59
C ALA A 238 18.29 1.51 -14.18
N HIS A 239 17.94 2.76 -13.92
CA HIS A 239 18.20 3.39 -12.63
C HIS A 239 17.28 2.85 -11.52
N THR A 240 16.04 2.48 -11.85
CA THR A 240 15.13 1.81 -10.92
C THR A 240 15.67 0.43 -10.54
N ALA A 241 16.09 -0.38 -11.51
CA ALA A 241 16.71 -1.68 -11.23
C ALA A 241 17.96 -1.53 -10.35
N ARG A 242 18.86 -0.58 -10.65
CA ARG A 242 20.04 -0.31 -9.80
C ARG A 242 19.66 -0.02 -8.35
N VAL A 243 18.70 0.88 -8.12
CA VAL A 243 18.25 1.23 -6.76
C VAL A 243 17.65 0.02 -6.05
N LEU A 244 16.83 -0.77 -6.74
CA LEU A 244 16.21 -1.96 -6.18
C LEU A 244 17.22 -3.07 -5.87
N ASN A 245 18.23 -3.28 -6.72
CA ASN A 245 19.34 -4.20 -6.46
C ASN A 245 20.14 -3.77 -5.23
N GLU A 246 20.39 -2.47 -5.08
CA GLU A 246 21.07 -1.96 -3.90
C GLU A 246 20.27 -2.14 -2.62
N ILE A 247 18.94 -1.98 -2.65
CA ILE A 247 18.07 -2.15 -1.47
C ILE A 247 17.83 -3.63 -1.16
N ASN A 248 17.59 -4.44 -2.20
CA ASN A 248 17.11 -5.82 -2.16
C ASN A 248 15.91 -6.01 -1.21
N PRO A 249 14.77 -5.33 -1.46
CA PRO A 249 13.61 -5.35 -0.55
C PRO A 249 12.90 -6.72 -0.57
N ASP A 250 12.06 -7.02 0.42
CA ASP A 250 11.27 -8.26 0.41
C ASP A 250 10.29 -8.33 -0.77
N TYR A 251 9.66 -7.20 -1.11
CA TYR A 251 8.75 -7.10 -2.26
C TYR A 251 9.07 -5.92 -3.17
N ILE A 252 8.97 -6.15 -4.47
CA ILE A 252 9.00 -5.14 -5.53
C ILE A 252 7.65 -5.18 -6.23
N ARG A 253 6.88 -4.08 -6.18
CA ARG A 253 5.52 -4.04 -6.71
C ARG A 253 5.40 -3.13 -7.92
N SER A 254 4.98 -3.69 -9.04
CA SER A 254 4.68 -2.95 -10.26
C SER A 254 3.34 -2.21 -10.15
N ARG A 255 3.35 -0.90 -10.41
CA ARG A 255 2.18 -0.03 -10.46
C ARG A 255 2.18 0.76 -11.78
N PRO A 256 1.78 0.16 -12.92
CA PRO A 256 1.85 0.80 -14.22
C PRO A 256 1.18 2.18 -14.19
N PHE A 257 1.90 3.21 -14.62
CA PHE A 257 1.44 4.57 -14.51
C PHE A 257 0.32 4.85 -15.51
N ARG A 258 -0.71 5.56 -15.03
CA ARG A 258 -1.75 6.20 -15.81
C ARG A 258 -1.89 7.62 -15.30
N THR A 259 -2.06 8.58 -16.20
CA THR A 259 -2.29 9.96 -15.80
C THR A 259 -3.65 10.10 -15.13
N ILE A 260 -3.74 10.95 -14.10
CA ILE A 260 -4.98 11.17 -13.35
C ILE A 260 -5.46 12.60 -13.58
N PRO A 261 -6.71 12.82 -14.02
CA PRO A 261 -7.29 14.15 -14.14
C PRO A 261 -7.10 15.01 -12.88
N GLY A 262 -6.83 16.30 -13.08
CA GLY A 262 -6.56 17.24 -11.99
C GLY A 262 -5.12 17.21 -11.43
N THR A 263 -4.24 16.35 -11.94
CA THR A 263 -2.83 16.34 -11.54
C THR A 263 -1.95 17.19 -12.46
N PRO A 264 -0.87 17.82 -11.96
CA PRO A 264 0.06 18.57 -12.81
C PRO A 264 0.64 17.73 -13.97
N LEU A 265 0.99 16.47 -13.72
CA LEU A 265 1.53 15.59 -14.77
C LEU A 265 0.49 15.27 -15.84
N HIS A 266 -0.78 15.12 -15.49
CA HIS A 266 -1.85 14.98 -16.48
C HIS A 266 -2.00 16.24 -17.34
N ALA A 267 -1.90 17.43 -16.76
CA ALA A 267 -1.93 18.67 -17.52
C ALA A 267 -0.74 18.80 -18.50
N GLN A 268 0.45 18.34 -18.12
CA GLN A 268 1.63 18.28 -19.00
C GLN A 268 1.40 17.33 -20.18
N VAL A 269 0.83 16.16 -19.93
CA VAL A 269 0.47 15.20 -20.98
C VAL A 269 -0.56 15.78 -21.95
N ASN A 270 -1.59 16.46 -21.44
CA ASN A 270 -2.60 17.09 -22.30
C ASN A 270 -2.03 18.23 -23.16
N ARG A 271 -0.97 18.90 -22.71
CA ARG A 271 -0.24 19.91 -23.50
C ARG A 271 0.80 19.31 -24.46
N GLY A 272 0.97 17.98 -24.47
CA GLY A 272 1.95 17.30 -25.32
C GLY A 272 3.40 17.38 -24.80
N GLU A 273 3.63 17.91 -23.60
CA GLU A 273 4.96 18.04 -23.00
C GLU A 273 5.54 16.69 -22.55
N VAL A 274 4.67 15.72 -22.25
CA VAL A 274 5.07 14.35 -21.89
C VAL A 274 4.31 13.37 -22.78
N GLN A 275 5.06 12.63 -23.60
CA GLN A 275 4.48 11.56 -24.41
C GLN A 275 4.36 10.27 -23.60
N MET A 276 3.14 9.82 -23.38
CA MET A 276 2.88 8.58 -22.65
C MET A 276 3.26 7.35 -23.48
N LEU A 277 3.79 6.33 -22.80
CA LEU A 277 4.06 5.02 -23.38
C LEU A 277 2.75 4.28 -23.65
N ARG A 278 2.67 3.62 -24.81
CA ARG A 278 1.61 2.64 -25.09
C ARG A 278 1.83 1.38 -24.23
N PRO A 279 0.79 0.54 -24.04
CA PRO A 279 0.92 -0.68 -23.24
C PRO A 279 2.08 -1.59 -23.68
N HIS A 280 2.32 -1.73 -24.98
CA HIS A 280 3.46 -2.50 -25.51
C HIS A 280 4.81 -1.88 -25.13
N GLU A 281 4.94 -0.56 -25.22
CA GLU A 281 6.16 0.15 -24.84
C GLU A 281 6.42 0.12 -23.32
N GLN A 282 5.36 0.14 -22.49
CA GLN A 282 5.50 -0.08 -21.04
C GLN A 282 5.95 -1.52 -20.73
N LEU A 283 5.53 -2.51 -21.52
CA LEU A 283 5.96 -3.89 -21.36
C LEU A 283 7.44 -4.07 -21.75
N LEU A 284 7.93 -3.32 -22.74
CA LEU A 284 9.37 -3.23 -23.06
C LEU A 284 10.17 -2.59 -21.93
N GLU A 285 9.68 -1.51 -21.31
CA GLU A 285 10.32 -0.91 -20.13
C GLU A 285 10.38 -1.90 -18.96
N LEU A 286 9.28 -2.64 -18.74
CA LEU A 286 9.21 -3.71 -17.74
C LEU A 286 10.25 -4.79 -18.04
N LYS A 287 10.40 -5.25 -19.30
CA LYS A 287 11.43 -6.20 -19.72
C LYS A 287 12.83 -5.73 -19.32
N ASN A 288 13.15 -4.47 -19.61
CA ASN A 288 14.47 -3.90 -19.33
C ASN A 288 14.74 -3.81 -17.83
N MET A 289 13.75 -3.37 -17.05
CA MET A 289 13.87 -3.27 -15.59
C MET A 289 14.04 -4.67 -14.97
N ILE A 290 13.16 -5.61 -15.31
CA ILE A 290 13.20 -6.99 -14.80
C ILE A 290 14.49 -7.70 -15.22
N GLY A 291 14.95 -7.50 -16.46
CA GLY A 291 16.19 -8.08 -16.96
C GLY A 291 17.42 -7.64 -16.15
N ALA A 292 17.44 -6.36 -15.75
CA ALA A 292 18.52 -5.78 -14.94
C ALA A 292 18.39 -6.04 -13.43
N LEU A 293 17.27 -6.61 -12.94
CA LEU A 293 17.11 -6.93 -11.51
C LEU A 293 17.98 -8.12 -11.10
N ASP A 294 18.72 -7.96 -10.01
CA ASP A 294 19.49 -8.99 -9.35
C ASP A 294 19.20 -8.90 -7.84
N VAL A 295 18.18 -9.65 -7.42
CA VAL A 295 17.56 -9.55 -6.10
C VAL A 295 17.03 -10.90 -5.63
N THR A 296 16.80 -11.02 -4.34
CA THR A 296 16.12 -12.16 -3.71
C THR A 296 14.65 -11.84 -3.37
N SER A 297 14.10 -10.77 -3.96
CA SER A 297 12.76 -10.25 -3.68
C SER A 297 11.64 -11.14 -4.23
N ARG A 298 10.41 -10.86 -3.79
CA ARG A 298 9.20 -11.22 -4.52
C ARG A 298 8.76 -10.07 -5.44
N VAL A 299 8.59 -10.35 -6.73
CA VAL A 299 8.16 -9.35 -7.72
C VAL A 299 6.67 -9.51 -8.00
N CYS A 300 5.88 -8.50 -7.66
CA CYS A 300 4.42 -8.56 -7.66
C CYS A 300 3.78 -7.67 -8.73
N PHE A 301 2.70 -8.18 -9.33
CA PHE A 301 1.87 -7.52 -10.35
C PHE A 301 0.40 -7.39 -9.90
N ASP A 302 0.17 -7.39 -8.59
CA ASP A 302 -1.11 -7.42 -7.87
C ASP A 302 -2.08 -6.24 -8.10
N HIS A 303 -1.65 -5.22 -8.85
CA HIS A 303 -2.50 -4.08 -9.16
C HIS A 303 -3.25 -4.29 -10.47
N ALA A 304 -4.53 -3.94 -10.50
CA ALA A 304 -5.40 -4.10 -11.68
C ALA A 304 -4.88 -3.40 -12.96
N MET A 305 -3.98 -2.41 -12.83
CA MET A 305 -3.33 -1.77 -13.98
C MET A 305 -2.26 -2.65 -14.66
N ASN A 306 -1.81 -3.75 -14.05
CA ASN A 306 -1.00 -4.77 -14.71
C ASN A 306 -1.89 -5.66 -15.60
N ASN A 307 -2.55 -5.05 -16.58
CA ASN A 307 -3.62 -5.67 -17.37
C ASN A 307 -3.19 -6.20 -18.74
N TRP A 308 -1.88 -6.38 -18.97
CA TRP A 308 -1.39 -7.06 -20.15
C TRP A 308 -1.97 -8.47 -20.23
N ARG A 309 -2.23 -8.94 -21.46
CA ARG A 309 -2.87 -10.23 -21.70
C ARG A 309 -1.89 -11.22 -22.29
N HIS A 310 -2.04 -12.48 -21.90
CA HIS A 310 -1.33 -13.58 -22.53
C HIS A 310 -2.05 -13.98 -23.83
N PRO A 311 -1.34 -14.29 -24.93
CA PRO A 311 -1.99 -14.60 -26.21
C PRO A 311 -2.94 -15.82 -26.20
N ARG A 312 -2.78 -16.73 -25.24
CA ARG A 312 -3.58 -17.97 -25.13
C ARG A 312 -4.37 -18.10 -23.83
N SER A 313 -4.29 -17.12 -22.93
CA SER A 313 -4.95 -17.20 -21.62
C SER A 313 -5.34 -15.81 -21.13
N GLY A 314 -5.73 -15.66 -19.86
CA GLY A 314 -6.19 -14.40 -19.28
C GLY A 314 -5.10 -13.34 -19.12
N LEU A 315 -4.88 -12.92 -17.88
CA LEU A 315 -3.85 -11.93 -17.56
C LEU A 315 -2.45 -12.50 -17.79
N LEU A 316 -1.52 -11.64 -18.21
CA LEU A 316 -0.13 -12.01 -18.47
C LEU A 316 0.61 -12.39 -17.19
N PHE A 317 0.36 -11.66 -16.10
CA PHE A 317 0.92 -11.94 -14.79
C PHE A 317 -0.19 -12.32 -13.81
N THR A 318 0.16 -13.16 -12.84
CA THR A 318 -0.71 -13.36 -11.68
C THR A 318 -0.92 -12.04 -10.92
N HIS A 319 -2.14 -11.83 -10.44
CA HIS A 319 -2.49 -10.69 -9.58
C HIS A 319 -2.51 -11.09 -8.09
N ASP A 320 -1.95 -12.24 -7.72
CA ASP A 320 -1.76 -12.57 -6.31
C ASP A 320 -0.75 -11.62 -5.62
N TYR A 321 -0.79 -11.58 -4.30
CA TYR A 321 -0.03 -10.62 -3.50
C TYR A 321 1.42 -11.03 -3.21
N GLU A 322 1.80 -12.28 -3.52
CA GLU A 322 3.13 -12.85 -3.28
C GLU A 322 3.99 -12.89 -4.56
N GLY A 323 3.39 -12.72 -5.73
CA GLY A 323 4.08 -12.61 -7.01
C GLY A 323 5.07 -13.74 -7.27
N TYR A 324 6.13 -13.40 -8.00
CA TYR A 324 7.17 -14.34 -8.45
C TYR A 324 8.40 -14.22 -7.55
N LYS A 325 8.92 -15.33 -7.06
CA LYS A 325 10.11 -15.36 -6.20
C LYS A 325 11.38 -15.30 -7.05
N PHE A 326 12.22 -14.29 -6.84
CA PHE A 326 13.50 -14.13 -7.54
C PHE A 326 14.65 -14.65 -6.67
N PRO A 327 15.72 -15.21 -7.30
CA PRO A 327 15.95 -15.31 -8.76
C PRO A 327 15.22 -16.47 -9.48
N GLU A 328 14.59 -17.38 -8.74
CA GLU A 328 14.11 -18.68 -9.23
C GLU A 328 13.07 -18.55 -10.36
N GLU A 329 12.16 -17.59 -10.26
CA GLU A 329 11.10 -17.36 -11.24
C GLU A 329 11.37 -16.16 -12.17
N LYS A 330 12.58 -15.57 -12.14
CA LYS A 330 12.93 -14.42 -13.00
C LYS A 330 12.78 -14.75 -14.48
N GLN A 331 13.31 -15.91 -14.89
CA GLN A 331 13.26 -16.33 -16.29
C GLN A 331 11.82 -16.53 -16.79
N LYS A 332 10.96 -17.12 -15.94
CA LYS A 332 9.52 -17.27 -16.21
C LYS A 332 8.84 -15.91 -16.41
N VAL A 333 9.15 -14.90 -15.60
CA VAL A 333 8.60 -13.54 -15.79
C VAL A 333 9.07 -12.92 -17.11
N LEU A 334 10.34 -13.10 -17.48
CA LEU A 334 10.86 -12.62 -18.76
C LEU A 334 10.17 -13.30 -19.95
N GLU A 335 9.96 -14.61 -19.89
CA GLU A 335 9.22 -15.35 -20.93
C GLU A 335 7.78 -14.90 -21.07
N LEU A 336 7.09 -14.61 -19.96
CA LEU A 336 5.75 -14.03 -19.99
C LEU A 336 5.75 -12.66 -20.67
N ILE A 337 6.75 -11.82 -20.37
CA ILE A 337 6.92 -10.52 -21.01
C ILE A 337 7.10 -10.69 -22.53
N GLU A 338 7.97 -11.61 -22.98
CA GLU A 338 8.16 -11.88 -24.41
C GLU A 338 6.87 -12.37 -25.08
N ALA A 339 6.13 -13.27 -24.43
CA ALA A 339 4.84 -13.74 -24.94
C ALA A 339 3.84 -12.58 -25.12
N GLY A 340 3.80 -11.64 -24.18
CA GLY A 340 2.96 -10.44 -24.27
C GLY A 340 3.41 -9.47 -25.37
N LEU A 341 4.72 -9.31 -25.58
CA LEU A 341 5.28 -8.46 -26.64
C LEU A 341 5.01 -9.02 -28.03
N ASN A 342 5.12 -10.34 -28.20
CA ASN A 342 4.87 -11.02 -29.47
C ASN A 342 3.38 -11.02 -29.86
N ALA A 343 2.48 -11.02 -28.87
CA ALA A 343 1.04 -10.91 -29.11
C ALA A 343 0.60 -9.52 -29.62
N GLY A 344 1.40 -8.47 -29.35
CA GLY A 344 1.08 -7.09 -29.71
C GLY A 344 1.60 -6.63 -31.08
N ASN A 345 2.37 -7.46 -31.79
CA ASN A 345 2.75 -7.21 -33.18
C ASN A 345 1.69 -7.84 -34.09
N PRO A 346 0.87 -7.07 -34.82
CA PRO A 346 0.26 -7.62 -36.02
C PRO A 346 1.42 -8.02 -36.93
N VAL A 347 1.49 -9.28 -37.33
CA VAL A 347 2.45 -9.74 -38.33
C VAL A 347 2.23 -8.88 -39.58
N SER A 348 3.14 -7.95 -39.82
CA SER A 348 3.26 -7.26 -41.09
C SER A 348 3.97 -8.20 -42.06
N GLY A 349 3.19 -8.81 -42.95
CA GLY A 349 3.60 -9.64 -44.07
C GLY A 349 2.33 -10.35 -44.58
N ALA A 350 1.54 -9.78 -45.49
CA ALA A 350 1.81 -9.47 -46.89
C ALA A 350 2.27 -10.71 -47.68
N GLY A 351 1.43 -11.15 -48.63
CA GLY A 351 1.67 -12.23 -49.58
C GLY A 351 0.41 -13.01 -49.86
#